data_AF-A0A1T3VKI7-F1
#
_entry.id   AF-A0A1T3VKI7-F1
#
_cell.length_a   1.000
_cell.length_b   1.000
_cell.length_c   1.000
_cell.angle_alpha   90.00
_cell.angle_beta   90.00
_cell.angle_gamma   90.00
#
_symmetry.space_group_name_H-M   'P 1'
#
loop_
_entity.id
_entity.type
_entity.pdbx_description
1 polymer ?
#
loop_
_entity_poly.entity_id
_entity_poly.type
_entity_poly.pdbx_seq_one_letter_code
_entity_poly.pdbx_strand_id
1 'polypeptide(L)'
;MNPQIELNLALILFIPWFSILAWLFWAYPRQPRSAARTVFDSASLVLATLAAFWGMHWGMYNADPHAGAIWKQVLATSVAYGLFLAVMTAALLARWRWLRARRVAA
;
A
#
# COMPACT_ATOMS: atom_id res chain seq x y z
N MET A 1 -8.27 -22.81 -14.07
CA MET A 1 -9.22 -21.81 -13.54
C MET A 1 -8.98 -20.51 -14.30
N ASN A 2 -9.99 -19.63 -14.46
CA ASN A 2 -9.81 -18.39 -15.23
C ASN A 2 -8.88 -17.42 -14.45
N PRO A 3 -7.75 -16.96 -15.04
CA PRO A 3 -6.81 -16.04 -14.38
C PRO A 3 -7.45 -14.76 -13.83
N GLN A 4 -8.53 -14.28 -14.47
CA GLN A 4 -9.26 -13.09 -14.02
C GLN A 4 -10.00 -13.34 -12.69
N ILE A 5 -10.50 -14.56 -12.48
CA ILE A 5 -11.18 -14.94 -11.23
C ILE A 5 -10.17 -15.00 -10.09
N GLU A 6 -8.99 -15.58 -10.34
CA GLU A 6 -7.91 -15.67 -9.34
C GLU A 6 -7.42 -14.29 -8.90
N LEU A 7 -7.33 -13.33 -9.82
CA LEU A 7 -7.01 -11.94 -9.53
C LEU A 7 -8.11 -11.26 -8.70
N ASN A 8 -9.38 -11.43 -9.09
CA ASN A 8 -10.53 -10.83 -8.40
C ASN A 8 -10.66 -11.31 -6.95
N LEU A 9 -10.40 -12.60 -6.68
CA LEU A 9 -10.42 -13.17 -5.33
C LEU A 9 -9.37 -12.51 -4.42
N ALA A 10 -8.16 -12.35 -4.94
CA ALA A 10 -7.06 -11.78 -4.18
C ALA A 10 -7.28 -10.27 -3.92
N LEU A 11 -7.89 -9.56 -4.86
CA LEU A 11 -8.33 -8.17 -4.68
C LEU A 11 -9.42 -8.05 -3.62
N ILE A 12 -10.47 -8.87 -3.67
CA ILE A 12 -11.56 -8.86 -2.68
C ILE A 12 -11.04 -9.06 -1.26
N LEU A 13 -10.02 -9.92 -1.08
CA LEU A 13 -9.47 -10.21 0.24
C LEU A 13 -8.65 -9.03 0.81
N PHE A 14 -7.87 -8.35 -0.03
CA PHE A 14 -6.92 -7.33 0.42
C PHE A 14 -7.45 -5.90 0.37
N ILE A 15 -8.44 -5.59 -0.48
CA ILE A 15 -9.04 -4.25 -0.57
C ILE A 15 -9.56 -3.76 0.80
N PRO A 16 -10.32 -4.56 1.60
CA PRO A 16 -10.79 -4.11 2.91
C PRO A 16 -9.63 -3.76 3.84
N TRP A 17 -8.60 -4.61 3.87
CA TRP A 17 -7.44 -4.42 4.74
C TRP A 17 -6.62 -3.18 4.36
N PHE A 18 -6.31 -2.99 3.07
CA PHE A 18 -5.62 -1.80 2.60
C PHE A 18 -6.42 -0.52 2.84
N SER A 19 -7.74 -0.59 2.69
CA SER A 19 -8.62 0.55 2.98
C SER A 19 -8.57 0.97 4.45
N ILE A 20 -8.54 0.00 5.37
CA ILE A 20 -8.38 0.26 6.81
C ILE A 20 -7.04 0.95 7.07
N LEU A 21 -5.94 0.41 6.54
CA LEU A 21 -4.61 0.99 6.75
C LEU A 21 -4.48 2.39 6.13
N ALA A 22 -5.00 2.58 4.92
CA ALA A 22 -5.03 3.88 4.25
C ALA A 22 -5.83 4.91 5.06
N TRP A 23 -7.00 4.51 5.57
CA TRP A 23 -7.80 5.35 6.45
C TRP A 23 -7.07 5.72 7.73
N LEU A 24 -6.43 4.75 8.39
CA LEU A 24 -5.65 5.01 9.60
C LEU A 24 -4.49 5.97 9.34
N PHE A 25 -3.75 5.77 8.25
CA PHE A 25 -2.66 6.64 7.83
C PHE A 25 -3.13 8.09 7.58
N TRP A 26 -4.31 8.24 6.96
CA TRP A 26 -4.92 9.54 6.67
C TRP A 26 -5.54 10.23 7.89
N ALA A 27 -6.24 9.47 8.72
CA ALA A 27 -6.96 9.96 9.89
C ALA A 27 -6.00 10.45 10.98
N TYR A 28 -4.82 9.83 11.09
CA TYR A 28 -3.88 10.12 12.16
C TYR A 28 -2.57 10.75 11.68
N PRO A 29 -2.01 11.70 12.46
CA PRO A 29 -2.61 12.40 13.63
C PRO A 29 -3.70 13.41 13.24
N ARG A 30 -4.81 13.49 14.02
CA ARG A 30 -6.03 14.26 13.68
C ARG A 30 -5.82 15.77 13.51
N GLN A 31 -4.81 16.36 14.16
CA GLN A 31 -4.46 17.78 14.04
C GLN A 31 -2.93 17.97 14.16
N PRO A 32 -2.34 19.05 13.61
CA PRO A 32 -2.91 19.98 12.63
C PRO A 32 -2.88 19.42 11.20
N ARG A 33 -3.94 19.70 10.42
CA ARG A 33 -4.06 19.33 9.00
C ARG A 33 -3.77 20.56 8.13
N SER A 34 -2.51 20.75 7.75
CA SER A 34 -2.13 21.79 6.78
C SER A 34 -2.40 21.30 5.35
N ALA A 35 -2.61 22.22 4.40
CA ALA A 35 -2.81 21.88 2.99
C ALA A 35 -1.65 21.04 2.42
N ALA A 36 -0.40 21.40 2.76
CA ALA A 36 0.78 20.64 2.36
C ALA A 36 0.76 19.20 2.88
N ARG A 37 0.23 18.98 4.09
CA ARG A 37 0.09 17.64 4.66
C ARG A 37 -0.98 16.83 3.95
N THR A 38 -2.12 17.43 3.63
CA THR A 38 -3.19 16.75 2.87
C THR A 38 -2.68 16.30 1.50
N VAL A 39 -1.95 17.15 0.78
CA VAL A 39 -1.35 16.78 -0.52
C VAL A 39 -0.34 15.63 -0.35
N PHE A 40 0.53 15.71 0.66
CA PHE A 40 1.51 14.65 0.95
C PHE A 40 0.84 13.31 1.29
N ASP A 41 -0.14 13.34 2.20
CA ASP A 41 -0.86 12.13 2.63
C ASP A 41 -1.61 11.53 1.42
N SER A 42 -2.21 12.36 0.53
CA SER A 42 -2.89 11.89 -0.70
C SER A 42 -1.94 11.23 -1.66
N ALA A 43 -0.82 11.90 -1.98
CA ALA A 43 0.17 11.38 -2.88
C ALA A 43 0.76 10.06 -2.36
N SER A 44 0.97 9.96 -1.05
CA SER A 44 1.46 8.74 -0.41
C SER A 44 0.48 7.57 -0.53
N LEU A 45 -0.82 7.82 -0.32
CA LEU A 45 -1.84 6.80 -0.48
C LEU A 45 -1.97 6.34 -1.93
N VAL A 46 -2.02 7.28 -2.89
CA VAL A 46 -2.06 6.96 -4.32
C VAL A 46 -0.85 6.12 -4.72
N LEU A 47 0.35 6.52 -4.28
CA LEU A 47 1.58 5.78 -4.56
C LEU A 47 1.56 4.38 -3.96
N ALA A 48 1.09 4.22 -2.72
CA ALA A 48 0.99 2.92 -2.07
C ALA A 48 0.00 1.99 -2.79
N THR A 49 -1.15 2.52 -3.20
CA THR A 49 -2.15 1.77 -3.98
C THR A 49 -1.60 1.35 -5.34
N LEU A 50 -0.92 2.25 -6.06
CA LEU A 50 -0.31 1.92 -7.35
C LEU A 50 0.80 0.87 -7.20
N ALA A 51 1.64 0.98 -6.17
CA ALA A 51 2.69 0.00 -5.89
C ALA A 51 2.11 -1.38 -5.55
N ALA A 52 1.05 -1.43 -4.76
CA ALA A 52 0.35 -2.68 -4.44
C ALA A 52 -0.25 -3.33 -5.69
N PHE A 53 -0.94 -2.54 -6.52
CA PHE A 53 -1.55 -3.02 -7.76
C PHE A 53 -0.50 -3.54 -8.74
N TRP A 54 0.60 -2.80 -8.91
CA TRP A 54 1.71 -3.23 -9.75
C TRP A 54 2.35 -4.52 -9.21
N GLY A 55 2.63 -4.61 -7.91
CA GLY A 55 3.18 -5.81 -7.27
C GLY A 55 2.30 -7.04 -7.44
N MET A 56 0.98 -6.85 -7.38
CA MET A 56 0.01 -7.91 -7.60
C MET A 56 0.07 -8.46 -9.03
N HIS A 57 0.02 -7.57 -10.03
CA HIS A 57 0.16 -7.97 -11.43
C HIS A 57 1.51 -8.60 -11.72
N TRP A 58 2.58 -8.04 -11.17
CA TRP A 58 3.94 -8.57 -11.31
C TRP A 58 4.05 -9.98 -10.72
N GLY A 59 3.52 -10.21 -9.52
CA GLY A 59 3.56 -11.52 -8.86
C GLY A 59 2.75 -12.58 -9.61
N MET A 60 1.59 -12.22 -10.17
CA MET A 60 0.81 -13.15 -11.00
C MET A 60 1.53 -13.53 -12.30
N TYR A 61 2.28 -12.60 -12.89
CA TYR A 61 3.03 -12.82 -14.14
C TYR A 61 4.33 -13.60 -13.95
N ASN A 62 5.05 -13.36 -12.84
CA ASN A 62 6.39 -13.91 -12.60
C ASN A 62 6.40 -15.15 -11.70
N ALA A 63 5.25 -15.57 -11.17
CA ALA A 63 5.18 -16.77 -10.35
C ALA A 63 5.55 -18.03 -11.14
N ASP A 64 6.35 -18.90 -10.52
CA ASP A 64 6.79 -20.17 -11.09
C ASP A 64 5.56 -21.00 -11.54
N PRO A 65 5.46 -21.36 -12.84
CA PRO A 65 4.38 -22.19 -13.35
C PRO A 65 4.30 -23.58 -12.70
N HIS A 66 5.40 -24.11 -12.19
CA HIS A 66 5.50 -25.47 -11.64
C HIS A 66 5.11 -25.56 -10.16
N ALA A 67 5.05 -24.45 -9.43
CA ALA A 67 4.71 -24.42 -8.01
C ALA A 67 3.21 -24.65 -7.71
N GLY A 68 2.34 -24.60 -8.73
CA GLY A 68 0.90 -24.76 -8.60
C GLY A 68 0.15 -23.42 -8.47
N ALA A 69 -1.14 -23.42 -8.84
CA ALA A 69 -1.92 -22.19 -9.03
C ALA A 69 -2.03 -21.31 -7.77
N ILE A 70 -2.14 -21.91 -6.58
CA ILE A 70 -2.27 -21.17 -5.32
C ILE A 70 -1.03 -20.32 -5.00
N TRP A 71 0.16 -20.77 -5.39
CA TRP A 71 1.41 -20.05 -5.12
C TRP A 71 1.52 -18.74 -5.90
N LYS A 72 0.84 -18.63 -7.05
CA LYS A 72 0.74 -17.36 -7.80
C LYS A 72 0.01 -16.31 -6.99
N GLN A 73 -1.10 -16.70 -6.37
CA GLN A 73 -1.88 -15.81 -5.50
C GLN A 73 -1.10 -15.46 -4.23
N VAL A 74 -0.41 -16.42 -3.61
CA VAL A 74 0.43 -16.17 -2.42
C VAL A 74 1.56 -15.18 -2.73
N LEU A 75 2.27 -15.35 -3.85
CA LEU A 75 3.33 -14.44 -4.26
C LEU A 75 2.77 -13.04 -4.57
N ALA A 76 1.72 -12.97 -5.38
CA ALA A 76 1.10 -11.72 -5.78
C ALA A 76 0.61 -10.91 -4.58
N THR A 77 -0.08 -11.56 -3.64
CA THR A 77 -0.57 -10.92 -2.42
C THR A 77 0.56 -10.52 -1.48
N SER A 78 1.59 -11.36 -1.30
CA SER A 78 2.74 -11.04 -0.44
C SER A 78 3.54 -9.85 -0.97
N VAL A 79 3.77 -9.79 -2.28
CA VAL A 79 4.48 -8.66 -2.92
C VAL A 79 3.65 -7.38 -2.85
N ALA A 80 2.36 -7.45 -3.19
CA ALA A 80 1.46 -6.31 -3.09
C ALA A 80 1.41 -5.76 -1.67
N TYR A 81 1.31 -6.64 -0.67
CA TYR A 81 1.30 -6.30 0.74
C TYR A 81 2.61 -5.64 1.19
N GLY A 82 3.75 -6.25 0.84
CA GLY A 82 5.07 -5.73 1.15
C GLY A 82 5.30 -4.35 0.56
N LEU A 83 4.94 -4.13 -0.71
CA LEU A 83 5.07 -2.83 -1.37
C LEU A 83 4.16 -1.77 -0.74
N PHE A 84 2.90 -2.10 -0.46
CA PHE A 84 1.99 -1.18 0.21
C PHE A 84 2.53 -0.73 1.56
N LEU A 85 2.96 -1.68 2.40
CA LEU A 85 3.53 -1.39 3.71
C LEU A 85 4.86 -0.65 3.64
N ALA A 86 5.70 -0.95 2.65
CA ALA A 86 6.97 -0.25 2.45
C ALA A 86 6.73 1.23 2.15
N VAL A 87 5.82 1.54 1.21
CA VAL A 87 5.46 2.93 0.87
C VAL A 87 4.83 3.64 2.07
N MET A 88 3.88 2.99 2.76
CA MET A 88 3.24 3.59 3.94
C MET A 88 4.21 3.84 5.08
N THR A 89 5.13 2.92 5.34
CA THR A 89 6.18 3.09 6.35
C THR A 89 7.13 4.22 5.97
N ALA A 90 7.59 4.28 4.71
CA ALA A 90 8.45 5.36 4.22
C ALA A 90 7.75 6.72 4.34
N ALA A 91 6.48 6.81 3.94
CA ALA A 91 5.67 8.02 4.07
C ALA A 91 5.48 8.44 5.53
N LEU A 92 5.25 7.48 6.43
CA LEU A 92 5.13 7.74 7.87
C LEU A 92 6.44 8.29 8.45
N LEU A 93 7.58 7.70 8.10
CA LEU A 93 8.90 8.18 8.54
C LEU A 93 9.21 9.57 7.99
N ALA A 94 8.96 9.82 6.71
CA ALA A 94 9.13 11.12 6.08
C ALA A 94 8.27 12.19 6.76
N ARG A 95 6.98 11.87 7.00
CA ARG A 95 6.04 12.73 7.72
C ARG A 95 6.51 13.01 9.15
N TRP A 96 7.02 12.00 9.85
CA TRP A 96 7.50 12.17 11.23
C TRP A 96 8.73 13.07 11.30
N ARG A 97 9.70 12.88 10.40
CA ARG A 97 10.89 13.75 10.28
C ARG A 97 10.49 15.19 9.96
N TRP A 98 9.54 15.39 9.06
CA TRP A 98 9.03 16.70 8.70
C TRP A 98 8.33 17.42 9.86
N LEU A 99 7.44 16.73 10.58
CA LEU A 99 6.76 17.29 11.76
C LEU A 99 7.74 17.60 12.89
N ARG A 100 8.76 16.75 13.10
CA ARG A 100 9.81 17.00 14.09
C ARG A 100 10.66 18.21 13.73
N ALA A 101 11.05 18.37 12.46
CA ALA A 101 11.79 19.54 11.99
C ALA A 101 11.01 20.84 12.20
N ARG A 102 9.69 20.83 11.93
CA ARG A 102 8.82 22.00 12.16
C ARG A 102 8.70 22.39 13.64
N ARG A 103 8.77 21.42 14.57
CA ARG A 103 8.75 21.70 16.02
C ARG A 103 10.06 22.31 16.53
N VAL A 104 11.19 22.02 15.90
CA VAL A 104 12.49 22.60 16.29
C VAL A 104 12.64 24.03 15.76
N ALA A 105 12.00 24.34 14.63
CA ALA A 105 12.07 25.64 13.98
C ALA A 105 11.04 26.68 14.51
N ALA A 106 10.15 26.28 15.40
CA ALA A 106 9.12 27.12 16.03
C ALA A 106 9.52 27.43 17.48
#